data_AF-A0A2V9RAI6-F1
#
_entry.id   AF-A0A2V9RAI6-F1
#
_cell.length_a   1.000
_cell.length_b   1.000
_cell.length_c   1.000
_cell.angle_alpha   90.00
_cell.angle_beta   90.00
_cell.angle_gamma   90.00
#
_symmetry.space_group_name_H-M   'P 1'
#
loop_
_entity.id
_entity.type
_entity.pdbx_description
1 polymer ?
#
loop_
_entity_poly.entity_id
_entity_poly.type
_entity_poly.pdbx_seq_one_letter_code
_entity_poly.pdbx_strand_id
1 'polypeptide(L)'
;MNAKRNLTMDSLEILALSSFAFAQPLFDLLSRNAGFFVARKSEPLDIFLLVLGLCLIPTVVIILFEIVIRALWPKSQRKIHTLVIALLVAMILLPPLKRIGLVPGKLWIVLALLLGIAFSAAWLRFRPVRSFLVFLSPAALLFPALFVFNSPIHKLIFGTKDSNISYPKINATVPLVMVVFDEFPLASLLDETRQIDPKLYPNFAALARSATWYRNATAVSEGTLNAVPAMLEGLYPRTSLGLLPNAKDHPHTLFTLLGGSYKLNVVENNTRLCPEPLCGSRKTFLSQRMRGLWSDVGVLFLYILLPSELTTRLPDITQSWKDFKTDQVKKRLQPKNPIIEYDQLTDWSDRPGVFKKFVESIQPSPKLTLHF
;
A
#
# COMPACT_ATOMS: atom_id res chain seq x y z
N MET A 1 -24.90 23.70 -37.77
CA MET A 1 -25.91 23.47 -36.71
C MET A 1 -25.21 23.24 -35.37
N ASN A 2 -24.99 24.34 -34.62
CA ASN A 2 -24.39 24.33 -33.29
C ASN A 2 -25.46 23.95 -32.26
N ALA A 3 -25.59 22.66 -31.97
CA ALA A 3 -26.36 22.23 -30.81
C ALA A 3 -25.65 22.77 -29.56
N LYS A 4 -26.34 23.56 -28.73
CA LYS A 4 -25.91 23.92 -27.38
C LYS A 4 -25.53 22.63 -26.67
N ARG A 5 -24.24 22.41 -26.46
CA ARG A 5 -23.74 21.20 -25.82
C ARG A 5 -24.12 21.26 -24.34
N ASN A 6 -24.86 20.25 -23.88
CA ASN A 6 -25.35 20.20 -22.50
C ASN A 6 -24.17 19.87 -21.59
N LEU A 7 -23.91 20.76 -20.61
CA LEU A 7 -22.85 20.60 -19.60
C LEU A 7 -22.92 19.22 -18.94
N THR A 8 -24.12 18.67 -18.79
CA THR A 8 -24.35 17.33 -18.23
C THR A 8 -23.70 16.21 -19.01
N MET A 9 -23.77 16.23 -20.35
CA MET A 9 -23.15 15.18 -21.18
C MET A 9 -21.62 15.28 -21.12
N ASP A 10 -21.08 16.50 -21.20
CA ASP A 10 -19.64 16.76 -21.11
C ASP A 10 -19.09 16.30 -19.74
N SER A 11 -19.83 16.55 -18.65
CA SER A 11 -19.49 16.05 -17.32
C SER A 11 -19.54 14.53 -17.22
N LEU A 12 -20.48 13.85 -17.87
CA LEU A 12 -20.55 12.38 -17.89
C LEU A 12 -19.38 11.76 -18.66
N GLU A 13 -18.96 12.38 -19.76
CA GLU A 13 -17.77 11.97 -20.52
C GLU A 13 -16.51 12.09 -19.66
N ILE A 14 -16.34 13.21 -18.93
CA ILE A 14 -15.22 13.42 -18.01
C ILE A 14 -15.27 12.43 -16.85
N LEU A 15 -16.44 12.21 -16.26
CA LEU A 15 -16.63 11.24 -15.17
C LEU A 15 -16.21 9.83 -15.58
N ALA A 16 -16.65 9.38 -16.77
CA ALA A 16 -16.26 8.09 -17.31
C ALA A 16 -14.74 8.01 -17.50
N LEU A 17 -14.16 8.92 -18.28
CA LEU A 17 -12.74 8.91 -18.60
C LEU A 17 -11.86 9.05 -17.34
N SER A 18 -12.21 9.94 -16.42
CA SER A 18 -11.53 10.12 -15.13
C SER A 18 -11.54 8.82 -14.30
N SER A 19 -12.68 8.11 -14.28
CA SER A 19 -12.78 6.83 -13.56
C SER A 19 -11.87 5.75 -14.15
N PHE A 20 -11.76 5.67 -15.48
CA PHE A 20 -10.81 4.76 -16.14
C PHE A 20 -9.36 5.18 -15.94
N ALA A 21 -9.08 6.48 -15.92
CA ALA A 21 -7.72 6.99 -15.93
C ALA A 21 -7.09 7.01 -14.52
N PHE A 22 -7.88 7.27 -13.48
CA PHE A 22 -7.41 7.38 -12.09
C PHE A 22 -7.89 6.20 -11.22
N ALA A 23 -9.20 5.98 -11.12
CA ALA A 23 -9.78 5.07 -10.15
C ALA A 23 -9.50 3.59 -10.49
N GLN A 24 -9.80 3.18 -11.72
CA GLN A 24 -9.63 1.78 -12.16
C GLN A 24 -8.21 1.21 -11.93
N PRO A 25 -7.12 1.85 -12.39
CA PRO A 25 -5.78 1.28 -12.22
C PRO A 25 -5.36 1.20 -10.74
N LEU A 26 -5.72 2.20 -9.94
CA LEU A 26 -5.40 2.21 -8.52
C LEU A 26 -6.21 1.16 -7.75
N PHE A 27 -7.49 1.02 -8.05
CA PHE A 27 -8.34 0.00 -7.43
C PHE A 27 -7.90 -1.42 -7.80
N ASP A 28 -7.52 -1.69 -9.05
CA ASP A 28 -6.97 -3.00 -9.45
C ASP A 28 -5.67 -3.30 -8.69
N LEU A 29 -4.76 -2.32 -8.58
CA LEU A 29 -3.51 -2.51 -7.83
C LEU A 29 -3.75 -2.74 -6.33
N LEU A 30 -4.56 -1.87 -5.70
CA LEU A 30 -4.80 -1.90 -4.25
C LEU A 30 -5.62 -3.10 -3.81
N SER A 31 -6.57 -3.57 -4.63
CA SER A 31 -7.37 -4.77 -4.31
C SER A 31 -6.53 -6.05 -4.32
N ARG A 32 -5.58 -6.17 -5.26
CA ARG A 32 -4.63 -7.29 -5.31
C ARG A 32 -3.60 -7.25 -4.18
N ASN A 33 -3.36 -6.06 -3.62
CA ASN A 33 -2.33 -5.80 -2.60
C ASN A 33 -2.93 -5.25 -1.31
N ALA A 34 -4.06 -5.80 -0.86
CA ALA A 34 -4.82 -5.31 0.29
C ALA A 34 -4.02 -5.28 1.62
N GLY A 35 -2.91 -6.04 1.71
CA GLY A 35 -1.93 -5.95 2.80
C GLY A 35 -1.35 -4.54 3.00
N PHE A 36 -1.34 -3.70 1.95
CA PHE A 36 -1.01 -2.28 2.01
C PHE A 36 -1.79 -1.55 3.12
N PHE A 37 -3.12 -1.76 3.19
CA PHE A 37 -3.96 -1.10 4.19
C PHE A 37 -3.68 -1.60 5.61
N VAL A 38 -3.31 -2.88 5.76
CA VAL A 38 -2.94 -3.48 7.05
C VAL A 38 -1.64 -2.88 7.56
N ALA A 39 -0.58 -2.87 6.74
CA ALA A 39 0.71 -2.29 7.07
C ALA A 39 0.60 -0.80 7.41
N ARG A 40 -0.26 -0.08 6.68
CA ARG A 40 -0.59 1.34 6.91
C ARG A 40 -1.46 1.62 8.11
N LYS A 41 -1.97 0.60 8.78
CA LYS A 41 -2.87 0.78 9.92
C LYS A 41 -4.16 1.51 9.52
N SER A 42 -4.61 1.41 8.27
CA SER A 42 -5.77 2.11 7.73
C SER A 42 -7.07 1.64 8.38
N GLU A 43 -7.90 2.61 8.78
CA GLU A 43 -9.24 2.36 9.29
C GLU A 43 -10.25 2.25 8.14
N PRO A 44 -11.44 1.63 8.35
CA PRO A 44 -12.49 1.56 7.34
C PRO A 44 -12.86 2.92 6.72
N LEU A 45 -12.89 3.96 7.56
CA LEU A 45 -13.15 5.33 7.12
C LEU A 45 -12.08 5.86 6.15
N ASP A 46 -10.81 5.52 6.38
CA ASP A 46 -9.69 5.96 5.54
C ASP A 46 -9.84 5.37 4.13
N ILE A 47 -10.21 4.08 4.04
CA ILE A 47 -10.45 3.37 2.78
C ILE A 47 -11.65 3.98 2.05
N PHE A 48 -12.75 4.23 2.76
CA PHE A 48 -13.95 4.83 2.17
C PHE A 48 -13.68 6.24 1.62
N LEU A 49 -12.97 7.08 2.38
CA LEU A 49 -12.59 8.43 1.94
C LEU A 49 -11.61 8.40 0.76
N LEU A 50 -10.70 7.41 0.72
CA LEU A 50 -9.83 7.21 -0.43
C LEU A 50 -10.65 6.85 -1.68
N VAL A 51 -11.59 5.93 -1.58
CA VAL A 51 -12.46 5.52 -2.70
C VAL A 51 -13.25 6.72 -3.23
N LEU A 52 -13.92 7.47 -2.34
CA LEU A 52 -14.65 8.67 -2.72
C LEU A 52 -13.72 9.72 -3.34
N GLY A 53 -12.56 9.96 -2.73
CA GLY A 53 -11.61 10.94 -3.23
C GLY A 53 -11.07 10.59 -4.60
N LEU A 54 -10.75 9.32 -4.87
CA LEU A 54 -10.22 8.88 -6.15
C LEU A 54 -11.25 8.99 -7.28
N CYS A 55 -12.53 8.74 -6.99
CA CYS A 55 -13.60 8.88 -7.97
C CYS A 55 -14.00 10.36 -8.20
N LEU A 56 -14.09 11.14 -7.13
CA LEU A 56 -14.68 12.48 -7.17
C LEU A 56 -13.65 13.59 -7.39
N ILE A 57 -12.49 13.57 -6.73
CA ILE A 57 -11.55 14.69 -6.78
C ILE A 57 -11.04 14.96 -8.21
N PRO A 58 -10.52 13.98 -8.96
CA PRO A 58 -10.01 14.25 -10.32
C PRO A 58 -11.14 14.73 -11.24
N THR A 59 -12.32 14.12 -11.13
CA THR A 59 -13.50 14.47 -11.93
C THR A 59 -13.98 15.89 -11.66
N VAL A 60 -14.17 16.24 -10.38
CA VAL A 60 -14.64 17.57 -9.97
C VAL A 60 -13.62 18.64 -10.33
N VAL A 61 -12.32 18.39 -10.14
CA VAL A 61 -11.26 19.34 -10.50
C VAL A 61 -11.27 19.63 -12.01
N ILE A 62 -11.41 18.60 -12.85
CA ILE A 62 -11.46 18.78 -14.31
C ILE A 62 -12.74 19.53 -14.73
N ILE A 63 -13.90 19.18 -14.17
CA ILE A 63 -15.16 19.87 -14.49
C ILE A 63 -15.11 21.34 -14.05
N LEU A 64 -14.63 21.63 -12.84
CA LEU A 64 -14.47 23.01 -12.36
C LEU A 64 -13.51 23.80 -13.24
N PHE A 65 -12.40 23.18 -13.65
CA PHE A 65 -11.47 23.78 -14.61
C PHE A 65 -12.17 24.13 -15.93
N GLU A 66 -12.97 23.23 -16.50
CA GLU A 66 -13.73 23.53 -17.72
C GLU A 66 -14.79 24.62 -17.54
N ILE A 67 -15.45 24.67 -16.38
CA ILE A 67 -16.43 25.73 -16.07
C ILE A 67 -15.75 27.10 -16.01
N VAL A 68 -14.59 27.20 -15.33
CA VAL A 68 -13.80 28.44 -15.25
C VAL A 68 -13.34 28.87 -16.64
N ILE A 69 -12.79 27.95 -17.42
CA ILE A 69 -12.38 28.20 -18.81
C ILE A 69 -13.56 28.64 -19.68
N ARG A 70 -14.74 28.04 -19.50
CA ARG A 70 -15.95 28.41 -20.24
C ARG A 70 -16.39 29.84 -19.95
N ALA A 71 -16.24 30.28 -18.70
CA ALA A 71 -16.56 31.64 -18.29
C ALA A 71 -15.57 32.67 -18.88
N LEU A 72 -14.26 32.35 -18.89
CA LEU A 72 -13.21 33.25 -19.37
C LEU A 72 -13.08 33.27 -20.90
N TRP A 73 -13.17 32.11 -21.56
CA TRP A 73 -12.94 31.93 -23.00
C TRP A 73 -14.00 31.03 -23.65
N PRO A 74 -15.24 31.49 -23.81
CA PRO A 74 -16.34 30.68 -24.35
C PRO A 74 -16.07 30.17 -25.77
N LYS A 75 -15.30 30.91 -26.57
CA LYS A 75 -14.92 30.50 -27.95
C LYS A 75 -13.91 29.34 -27.97
N SER A 76 -13.14 29.15 -26.90
CA SER A 76 -12.08 28.13 -26.82
C SER A 76 -12.50 26.87 -26.05
N GLN A 77 -13.62 26.90 -25.32
CA GLN A 77 -14.10 25.79 -24.47
C GLN A 77 -14.12 24.44 -25.19
N ARG A 78 -14.60 24.40 -26.44
CA ARG A 78 -14.66 23.15 -27.21
C ARG A 78 -13.27 22.55 -27.48
N LYS A 79 -12.27 23.40 -27.76
CA LYS A 79 -10.89 22.94 -27.98
C LYS A 79 -10.30 22.40 -26.68
N ILE A 80 -10.57 23.07 -25.56
CA ILE A 80 -10.06 22.68 -24.24
C ILE A 80 -10.67 21.36 -23.79
N HIS A 81 -11.98 21.18 -23.94
CA HIS A 81 -12.63 19.90 -23.63
C HIS A 81 -12.11 18.75 -24.52
N THR A 82 -11.86 19.02 -25.81
CA THR A 82 -11.25 18.02 -26.70
C THR A 82 -9.83 17.64 -26.24
N LEU A 83 -9.06 18.62 -25.77
CA LEU A 83 -7.72 18.40 -25.21
C LEU A 83 -7.78 17.57 -23.91
N VAL A 84 -8.74 17.86 -23.02
CA VAL A 84 -8.98 17.09 -21.79
C VAL A 84 -9.28 15.63 -22.13
N ILE A 85 -10.17 15.38 -23.09
CA ILE A 85 -10.45 14.01 -23.57
C ILE A 85 -9.20 13.35 -24.11
N ALA A 86 -8.43 14.04 -24.97
CA ALA A 86 -7.20 13.49 -25.54
C ALA A 86 -6.18 13.09 -24.46
N LEU A 87 -6.00 13.93 -23.43
CA LEU A 87 -5.09 13.67 -22.32
C LEU A 87 -5.56 12.51 -21.43
N LEU A 88 -6.86 12.46 -21.09
CA LEU A 88 -7.40 11.35 -20.29
C LEU A 88 -7.29 10.02 -21.03
N VAL A 89 -7.61 9.99 -22.33
CA VAL A 89 -7.46 8.79 -23.16
C VAL A 89 -6.00 8.36 -23.26
N ALA A 90 -5.07 9.31 -23.47
CA ALA A 90 -3.65 9.00 -23.46
C ALA A 90 -3.24 8.37 -22.11
N MET A 91 -3.71 8.92 -20.99
CA MET A 91 -3.42 8.40 -19.65
C MET A 91 -3.98 6.99 -19.43
N ILE A 92 -5.16 6.67 -19.95
CA ILE A 92 -5.76 5.32 -19.92
C ILE A 92 -4.92 4.32 -20.73
N LEU A 93 -4.36 4.75 -21.87
CA LEU A 93 -3.60 3.88 -22.77
C LEU A 93 -2.16 3.64 -22.30
N LEU A 94 -1.59 4.50 -21.47
CA LEU A 94 -0.21 4.39 -21.00
C LEU A 94 0.07 3.05 -20.27
N PRO A 95 -0.69 2.63 -19.23
CA PRO A 95 -0.41 1.38 -18.52
C PRO A 95 -0.42 0.11 -19.39
N PRO A 96 -1.42 -0.15 -20.26
CA PRO A 96 -1.40 -1.34 -21.11
C PRO A 96 -0.29 -1.28 -22.17
N LEU A 97 -0.03 -0.11 -22.77
CA LEU A 97 1.05 0.06 -23.75
C LEU A 97 2.43 -0.26 -23.13
N LYS A 98 2.67 0.21 -21.90
CA LYS A 98 3.90 -0.09 -21.14
C LYS A 98 4.13 -1.60 -20.97
N ARG A 99 3.08 -2.40 -20.78
CA ARG A 99 3.19 -3.86 -20.58
C ARG A 99 3.64 -4.62 -21.83
N ILE A 100 3.44 -4.05 -23.02
CA ILE A 100 3.73 -4.72 -24.30
C ILE A 100 5.22 -4.66 -24.66
N GLY A 101 5.98 -3.68 -24.14
CA GLY A 101 7.46 -3.70 -24.15
C GLY A 101 8.17 -3.58 -25.52
N LEU A 102 7.44 -3.42 -26.63
CA LEU A 102 7.96 -3.31 -28.01
C LEU A 102 8.81 -2.06 -28.33
N VAL A 103 8.79 -0.99 -27.53
CA VAL A 103 9.54 0.26 -27.82
C VAL A 103 10.10 0.93 -26.55
N PRO A 104 11.17 1.76 -26.66
CA PRO A 104 11.70 2.58 -25.57
C PRO A 104 10.66 3.46 -24.86
N GLY A 105 10.81 3.69 -23.55
CA GLY A 105 9.81 4.33 -22.68
C GLY A 105 9.20 5.64 -23.17
N LYS A 106 10.02 6.52 -23.75
CA LYS A 106 9.58 7.83 -24.27
C LYS A 106 8.65 7.69 -25.48
N LEU A 107 8.81 6.64 -26.29
CA LEU A 107 8.00 6.41 -27.49
C LEU A 107 6.57 6.00 -27.12
N TRP A 108 6.35 5.32 -25.99
CA TRP A 108 5.00 5.01 -25.49
C TRP A 108 4.22 6.26 -25.12
N ILE A 109 4.87 7.28 -24.55
CA ILE A 109 4.21 8.54 -24.21
C ILE A 109 3.73 9.24 -25.49
N VAL A 110 4.59 9.30 -26.50
CA VAL A 110 4.25 9.88 -27.81
C VAL A 110 3.13 9.09 -28.46
N LEU A 111 3.20 7.75 -28.46
CA LEU A 111 2.17 6.89 -29.03
C LEU A 111 0.82 7.06 -28.31
N ALA A 112 0.81 7.10 -26.98
CA ALA A 112 -0.39 7.32 -26.19
C ALA A 112 -1.02 8.69 -26.48
N LEU A 113 -0.19 9.74 -26.60
CA LEU A 113 -0.64 11.08 -27.00
C LEU A 113 -1.24 11.08 -28.42
N LEU A 114 -0.59 10.44 -29.39
CA LEU A 114 -1.11 10.34 -30.76
C LEU A 114 -2.44 9.59 -30.82
N LEU A 115 -2.56 8.48 -30.08
CA LEU A 115 -3.83 7.73 -29.98
C LEU A 115 -4.92 8.54 -29.28
N GLY A 116 -4.58 9.29 -28.22
CA GLY A 116 -5.50 10.22 -27.57
C GLY A 116 -5.99 11.34 -28.50
N ILE A 117 -5.08 11.91 -29.29
CA ILE A 117 -5.42 12.90 -30.33
C ILE A 117 -6.33 12.27 -31.39
N ALA A 118 -5.99 11.10 -31.92
CA ALA A 118 -6.79 10.39 -32.91
C ALA A 118 -8.20 10.07 -32.37
N PHE A 119 -8.31 9.61 -31.13
CA PHE A 119 -9.58 9.36 -30.47
C PHE A 119 -10.40 10.64 -30.29
N SER A 120 -9.77 11.74 -29.85
CA SER A 120 -10.46 13.03 -29.69
C SER A 120 -10.93 13.62 -31.03
N ALA A 121 -10.18 13.40 -32.12
CA ALA A 121 -10.60 13.75 -33.47
C ALA A 121 -11.80 12.91 -33.94
N ALA A 122 -11.79 11.60 -33.66
CA ALA A 122 -12.93 10.73 -33.90
C ALA A 122 -14.15 11.17 -33.09
N TRP A 123 -13.97 11.57 -31.84
CA TRP A 123 -15.02 12.14 -30.99
C TRP A 123 -15.57 13.48 -31.55
N LEU A 124 -14.73 14.31 -32.17
CA LEU A 124 -15.19 15.53 -32.85
C LEU A 124 -16.01 15.22 -34.11
N ARG A 125 -15.69 14.13 -34.81
CA ARG A 125 -16.29 13.77 -36.11
C ARG A 125 -17.54 12.89 -35.98
N PHE A 126 -17.53 11.92 -35.08
CA PHE A 126 -18.50 10.83 -35.03
C PHE A 126 -19.37 10.91 -33.78
N ARG A 127 -20.70 10.96 -33.96
CA ARG A 127 -21.68 10.90 -32.84
C ARG A 127 -21.56 9.61 -32.00
N PRO A 128 -21.36 8.41 -32.59
CA PRO A 128 -21.25 7.17 -31.82
C PRO A 128 -20.15 7.21 -30.75
N VAL A 129 -19.00 7.85 -31.03
CA VAL A 129 -17.89 7.94 -30.06
C VAL A 129 -18.28 8.74 -28.81
N ARG A 130 -19.09 9.80 -28.97
CA ARG A 130 -19.60 10.58 -27.83
C ARG A 130 -20.59 9.77 -27.01
N SER A 131 -21.54 9.14 -27.70
CA SER A 131 -22.53 8.26 -27.06
C SER A 131 -21.86 7.11 -26.31
N PHE A 132 -20.78 6.56 -26.87
CA PHE A 132 -19.97 5.53 -26.23
C PHE A 132 -19.35 6.01 -24.91
N LEU A 133 -18.74 7.21 -24.88
CA LEU A 133 -18.19 7.76 -23.63
C LEU A 133 -19.26 7.98 -22.56
N VAL A 134 -20.44 8.47 -22.93
CA VAL A 134 -21.56 8.63 -21.98
C VAL A 134 -22.06 7.27 -21.51
N PHE A 135 -22.13 6.28 -22.40
CA PHE A 135 -22.50 4.90 -22.07
C PHE A 135 -21.51 4.25 -21.08
N LEU A 136 -20.26 4.69 -21.05
CA LEU A 136 -19.26 4.25 -20.07
C LEU A 136 -19.37 4.94 -18.70
N SER A 137 -20.24 5.94 -18.53
CA SER A 137 -20.41 6.64 -17.24
C SER A 137 -20.79 5.75 -16.04
N PRO A 138 -21.52 4.62 -16.20
CA PRO A 138 -21.72 3.68 -15.09
C PRO A 138 -20.42 3.09 -14.53
N ALA A 139 -19.30 3.14 -15.27
CA ALA A 139 -17.99 2.71 -14.79
C ALA A 139 -17.55 3.46 -13.51
N ALA A 140 -18.00 4.71 -13.34
CA ALA A 140 -17.74 5.50 -12.14
C ALA A 140 -18.35 4.92 -10.86
N LEU A 141 -19.39 4.10 -10.99
CA LEU A 141 -19.98 3.33 -9.89
C LEU A 141 -19.49 1.88 -9.90
N LEU A 142 -19.28 1.30 -11.08
CA LEU A 142 -18.83 -0.08 -11.22
C LEU A 142 -17.45 -0.31 -10.60
N PHE A 143 -16.46 0.56 -10.87
CA PHE A 143 -15.11 0.39 -10.33
C PHE A 143 -15.02 0.46 -8.81
N PRO A 144 -15.60 1.47 -8.12
CA PRO A 144 -15.61 1.45 -6.67
C PRO A 144 -16.43 0.28 -6.12
N ALA A 145 -17.52 -0.15 -6.79
CA ALA A 145 -18.24 -1.36 -6.36
C ALA A 145 -17.37 -2.61 -6.46
N LEU A 146 -16.73 -2.86 -7.60
CA LEU A 146 -15.81 -3.99 -7.78
C LEU A 146 -14.66 -3.98 -6.76
N PHE A 147 -14.13 -2.78 -6.45
CA PHE A 147 -13.10 -2.62 -5.42
C PHE A 147 -13.61 -2.95 -4.02
N VAL A 148 -14.74 -2.38 -3.62
CA VAL A 148 -15.31 -2.53 -2.28
C VAL A 148 -15.81 -3.97 -2.03
N PHE A 149 -16.36 -4.63 -3.06
CA PHE A 149 -16.84 -6.01 -2.98
C PHE A 149 -15.75 -7.06 -3.26
N ASN A 150 -14.52 -6.63 -3.56
CA ASN A 150 -13.39 -7.54 -3.59
C ASN A 150 -13.15 -8.12 -2.19
N SER A 151 -13.02 -9.45 -2.07
CA SER A 151 -13.07 -10.15 -0.76
C SER A 151 -12.11 -9.57 0.31
N PRO A 152 -10.80 -9.38 0.05
CA PRO A 152 -9.90 -8.69 0.99
C PRO A 152 -10.34 -7.28 1.40
N ILE A 153 -10.78 -6.45 0.46
CA ILE A 153 -11.18 -5.06 0.73
C ILE A 153 -12.50 -5.02 1.50
N HIS A 154 -13.46 -5.85 1.12
CA HIS A 154 -14.74 -5.99 1.81
C HIS A 154 -14.53 -6.33 3.29
N LYS A 155 -13.62 -7.27 3.59
CA LYS A 155 -13.24 -7.63 4.97
C LYS A 155 -12.63 -6.46 5.73
N LEU A 156 -11.83 -5.61 5.08
CA LEU A 156 -11.24 -4.44 5.73
C LEU A 156 -12.28 -3.38 6.08
N ILE A 157 -13.27 -3.15 5.22
CA ILE A 157 -14.29 -2.10 5.40
C ILE A 157 -15.42 -2.58 6.33
N PHE A 158 -15.97 -3.76 6.04
CA PHE A 158 -17.19 -4.28 6.68
C PHE A 158 -16.95 -5.47 7.59
N GLY A 159 -15.74 -6.01 7.64
CA GLY A 159 -15.43 -7.15 8.49
C GLY A 159 -15.83 -6.84 9.92
N THR A 160 -16.75 -7.64 10.45
CA THR A 160 -17.25 -7.50 11.81
C THR A 160 -16.10 -7.50 12.81
N LYS A 161 -16.30 -6.85 13.95
CA LYS A 161 -15.34 -6.86 15.05
C LYS A 161 -15.53 -8.14 15.87
N ASP A 162 -15.45 -9.34 15.30
CA ASP A 162 -15.85 -10.50 16.10
C ASP A 162 -14.93 -11.71 15.98
N SER A 163 -14.39 -12.09 17.13
CA SER A 163 -14.58 -13.42 17.72
C SER A 163 -14.30 -13.32 19.22
N ASN A 164 -14.96 -14.15 20.02
CA ASN A 164 -14.54 -14.45 21.39
C ASN A 164 -13.17 -15.13 21.33
N ILE A 165 -12.11 -14.37 21.03
CA ILE A 165 -10.74 -14.85 21.10
C ILE A 165 -10.50 -15.13 22.57
N SER A 166 -10.50 -16.41 22.91
CA SER A 166 -10.16 -16.86 24.25
C SER A 166 -8.66 -16.71 24.45
N TYR A 167 -8.29 -16.11 25.57
CA TYR A 167 -6.90 -15.99 26.00
C TYR A 167 -6.66 -17.01 27.10
N PRO A 168 -6.26 -18.26 26.76
CA PRO A 168 -6.12 -19.32 27.75
C PRO A 168 -5.05 -18.95 28.77
N LYS A 169 -5.24 -19.39 30.01
CA LYS A 169 -4.16 -19.41 31.00
C LYS A 169 -3.30 -20.62 30.73
N ILE A 170 -2.04 -20.38 30.42
CA ILE A 170 -1.04 -21.43 30.25
C ILE A 170 -0.05 -21.45 31.43
N ASN A 171 0.44 -22.63 31.75
CA ASN A 171 1.50 -22.84 32.74
C ASN A 171 2.85 -22.79 32.03
N ALA A 172 3.47 -21.61 32.06
CA ALA A 172 4.81 -21.40 31.55
C ALA A 172 5.65 -20.72 32.63
N THR A 173 6.97 -20.88 32.54
CA THR A 173 7.91 -20.47 33.60
C THR A 173 8.99 -19.52 33.12
N VAL A 174 9.11 -19.30 31.81
CA VAL A 174 10.19 -18.50 31.21
C VAL A 174 9.66 -17.34 30.37
N PRO A 175 10.29 -16.14 30.44
CA PRO A 175 10.01 -15.07 29.50
C PRO A 175 10.47 -15.45 28.10
N LEU A 176 9.84 -14.85 27.08
CA LEU A 176 10.10 -15.17 25.68
C LEU A 176 10.56 -13.91 24.96
N VAL A 177 11.65 -14.01 24.20
CA VAL A 177 12.12 -12.97 23.29
C VAL A 177 12.21 -13.59 21.90
N MET A 178 11.42 -13.06 20.98
CA MET A 178 11.38 -13.48 19.58
C MET A 178 11.77 -12.28 18.73
N VAL A 179 12.74 -12.45 17.84
CA VAL A 179 13.20 -11.39 16.94
C VAL A 179 13.14 -11.91 15.52
N VAL A 180 12.41 -11.21 14.66
CA VAL A 180 12.25 -11.55 13.25
C VAL A 180 12.94 -10.50 12.39
N PHE A 181 13.91 -10.91 11.58
CA PHE A 181 14.59 -10.04 10.63
C PHE A 181 13.93 -10.17 9.25
N ASP A 182 13.52 -9.04 8.70
CA ASP A 182 12.95 -8.96 7.35
C ASP A 182 14.05 -9.04 6.29
N GLU A 183 13.76 -9.68 5.15
CA GLU A 183 14.67 -9.81 4.01
C GLU A 183 16.10 -10.26 4.37
N PHE A 184 16.21 -11.25 5.28
CA PHE A 184 17.49 -11.71 5.82
C PHE A 184 17.85 -13.12 5.31
N PRO A 185 18.32 -13.27 4.06
CA PRO A 185 18.60 -14.57 3.47
C PRO A 185 19.78 -15.26 4.15
N LEU A 186 19.58 -16.52 4.53
CA LEU A 186 20.61 -17.35 5.16
C LEU A 186 21.91 -17.37 4.34
N ALA A 187 21.81 -17.50 3.02
CA ALA A 187 22.99 -17.57 2.14
C ALA A 187 23.93 -16.36 2.27
N SER A 188 23.40 -15.18 2.58
CA SER A 188 24.22 -13.98 2.77
C SER A 188 24.94 -13.95 4.12
N LEU A 189 24.51 -14.75 5.09
CA LEU A 189 25.14 -14.83 6.42
C LEU A 189 26.31 -15.80 6.48
N LEU A 190 26.40 -16.70 5.51
CA LEU A 190 27.30 -17.84 5.59
C LEU A 190 28.63 -17.58 4.88
N ASP A 191 29.70 -18.11 5.45
CA ASP A 191 31.00 -18.23 4.82
C ASP A 191 31.08 -19.45 3.88
N GLU A 192 32.24 -19.67 3.25
CA GLU A 192 32.51 -20.82 2.38
C GLU A 192 32.34 -22.18 3.07
N THR A 193 32.43 -22.22 4.40
CA THR A 193 32.23 -23.44 5.20
C THR A 193 30.77 -23.68 5.59
N ARG A 194 29.86 -22.80 5.15
CA ARG A 194 28.44 -22.79 5.49
C ARG A 194 28.19 -22.55 6.99
N GLN A 195 29.06 -21.77 7.64
CA GLN A 195 28.91 -21.26 9.01
C GLN A 195 28.63 -19.76 8.97
N ILE A 196 28.05 -19.17 10.02
CA ILE A 196 27.85 -17.71 10.07
C ILE A 196 29.21 -17.01 9.99
N ASP A 197 29.41 -16.16 8.98
CA ASP A 197 30.68 -15.46 8.74
C ASP A 197 31.01 -14.56 9.95
N PRO A 198 32.07 -14.85 10.72
CA PRO A 198 32.42 -14.09 11.92
C PRO A 198 33.10 -12.75 11.61
N LYS A 199 33.58 -12.53 10.38
CA LYS A 199 34.17 -11.26 9.94
C LYS A 199 33.07 -10.26 9.55
N LEU A 200 32.06 -10.72 8.81
CA LEU A 200 30.95 -9.89 8.36
C LEU A 200 29.86 -9.74 9.44
N TYR A 201 29.57 -10.80 10.19
CA TYR A 201 28.49 -10.87 11.18
C TYR A 201 28.97 -11.34 12.57
N PRO A 202 29.92 -10.64 13.21
CA PRO A 202 30.59 -11.09 14.43
C PRO A 202 29.64 -11.36 15.60
N ASN A 203 28.60 -10.53 15.77
CA ASN A 203 27.63 -10.67 16.87
C ASN A 203 26.69 -11.87 16.66
N PHE A 204 26.29 -12.16 15.42
CA PHE A 204 25.51 -13.36 15.12
C PHE A 204 26.34 -14.62 15.28
N ALA A 205 27.61 -14.61 14.84
CA ALA A 205 28.54 -15.71 15.07
C ALA A 205 28.81 -15.94 16.57
N ALA A 206 28.90 -14.86 17.37
CA ALA A 206 29.00 -14.96 18.82
C ALA A 206 27.75 -15.58 19.44
N LEU A 207 26.54 -15.11 19.07
CA LEU A 207 25.27 -15.66 19.57
C LEU A 207 25.11 -17.15 19.22
N ALA A 208 25.45 -17.53 17.98
CA ALA A 208 25.34 -18.92 17.53
C ALA A 208 26.29 -19.88 18.27
N ARG A 209 27.41 -19.40 18.83
CA ARG A 209 28.31 -20.22 19.66
C ARG A 209 27.73 -20.55 21.03
N SER A 210 26.81 -19.74 21.54
CA SER A 210 26.15 -19.92 22.84
C SER A 210 24.67 -20.29 22.71
N ALA A 211 24.19 -20.61 21.50
CA ALA A 211 22.78 -20.91 21.23
C ALA A 211 22.64 -22.12 20.30
N THR A 212 21.44 -22.69 20.23
CA THR A 212 21.13 -23.73 19.25
C THR A 212 20.89 -23.09 17.89
N TRP A 213 21.72 -23.42 16.90
CA TRP A 213 21.60 -22.90 15.55
C TRP A 213 21.08 -23.95 14.56
N TYR A 214 20.00 -23.60 13.86
CA TYR A 214 19.36 -24.45 12.85
C TYR A 214 19.82 -24.05 11.44
N ARG A 215 20.96 -24.57 11.01
CA ARG A 215 21.62 -24.25 9.72
C ARG A 215 20.81 -24.55 8.45
N ASN A 216 19.78 -25.39 8.53
CA ASN A 216 18.95 -25.79 7.40
C ASN A 216 17.48 -25.33 7.55
N ALA A 217 17.23 -24.36 8.44
CA ALA A 217 15.89 -23.79 8.58
C ALA A 217 15.53 -22.96 7.33
N THR A 218 14.34 -23.18 6.80
CA THR A 218 13.80 -22.45 5.64
C THR A 218 12.58 -21.65 6.03
N ALA A 219 12.40 -20.49 5.40
CA ALA A 219 11.13 -19.76 5.49
C ALA A 219 10.01 -20.54 4.80
N VAL A 220 8.79 -20.44 5.34
CA VAL A 220 7.60 -21.13 4.82
C VAL A 220 6.95 -20.39 3.64
N SER A 221 7.39 -19.16 3.36
CA SER A 221 6.93 -18.32 2.26
C SER A 221 8.00 -17.27 1.92
N GLU A 222 8.03 -16.83 0.68
CA GLU A 222 8.91 -15.75 0.18
C GLU A 222 8.55 -14.36 0.71
N GLY A 223 7.25 -14.12 1.00
CA GLY A 223 6.75 -12.82 1.45
C GLY A 223 6.45 -12.76 2.94
N THR A 224 6.88 -11.69 3.60
CA THR A 224 6.69 -11.40 5.05
C THR A 224 5.23 -11.41 5.47
N LEU A 225 4.34 -10.89 4.62
CA LEU A 225 2.89 -10.87 4.87
C LEU A 225 2.25 -12.28 4.94
N ASN A 226 2.95 -13.31 4.49
CA ASN A 226 2.50 -14.70 4.56
C ASN A 226 3.36 -15.53 5.54
N ALA A 227 4.68 -15.27 5.58
CA ALA A 227 5.62 -16.02 6.41
C ALA A 227 5.44 -15.76 7.90
N VAL A 228 5.23 -14.49 8.31
CA VAL A 228 5.08 -14.14 9.73
C VAL A 228 3.78 -14.68 10.32
N PRO A 229 2.60 -14.54 9.67
CA PRO A 229 1.39 -15.20 10.17
C PRO A 229 1.56 -16.72 10.30
N ALA A 230 2.11 -17.37 9.28
CA ALA A 230 2.33 -18.82 9.30
C ALA A 230 3.25 -19.27 10.45
N MET A 231 4.31 -18.51 10.73
CA MET A 231 5.22 -18.75 11.85
C MET A 231 4.51 -18.60 13.21
N LEU A 232 3.64 -17.59 13.36
CA LEU A 232 2.96 -17.31 14.61
C LEU A 232 1.73 -18.19 14.85
N GLU A 233 1.10 -18.71 13.81
CA GLU A 233 -0.02 -19.66 13.89
C GLU A 233 0.43 -21.12 13.93
N GLY A 234 1.63 -21.44 13.40
CA GLY A 234 2.06 -22.81 13.19
C GLY A 234 1.33 -23.52 12.04
N LEU A 235 0.77 -22.77 11.08
CA LEU A 235 0.02 -23.28 9.94
C LEU A 235 0.66 -22.82 8.62
N TYR A 236 0.64 -23.67 7.59
CA TYR A 236 1.12 -23.29 6.26
C TYR A 236 0.28 -22.14 5.67
N PRO A 237 0.90 -21.21 4.90
CA PRO A 237 0.18 -20.13 4.25
C PRO A 237 -0.95 -20.61 3.34
N ARG A 238 -2.15 -20.05 3.51
CA ARG A 238 -3.34 -20.35 2.69
C ARG A 238 -3.62 -19.20 1.72
N THR A 239 -2.74 -19.01 0.74
CA THR A 239 -2.78 -17.85 -0.17
C THR A 239 -4.06 -17.79 -1.01
N SER A 240 -4.67 -18.94 -1.34
CA SER A 240 -5.95 -19.02 -2.07
C SER A 240 -7.13 -18.38 -1.32
N LEU A 241 -7.04 -18.25 0.00
CA LEU A 241 -8.10 -17.65 0.82
C LEU A 241 -8.01 -16.13 0.93
N GLY A 242 -6.95 -15.51 0.40
CA GLY A 242 -6.74 -14.06 0.47
C GLY A 242 -6.73 -13.53 1.90
N LEU A 243 -6.15 -14.30 2.85
CA LEU A 243 -6.04 -13.89 4.25
C LEU A 243 -5.10 -12.70 4.36
N LEU A 244 -5.52 -11.70 5.13
CA LEU A 244 -4.74 -10.51 5.43
C LEU A 244 -3.91 -10.73 6.70
N PRO A 245 -2.71 -10.14 6.82
CA PRO A 245 -1.80 -10.36 7.94
C PRO A 245 -2.24 -9.58 9.20
N ASN A 246 -3.44 -9.83 9.67
CA ASN A 246 -4.05 -9.20 10.84
C ASN A 246 -4.72 -10.24 11.76
N ALA A 247 -4.97 -9.85 13.00
CA ALA A 247 -5.56 -10.71 14.03
C ALA A 247 -6.98 -11.21 13.72
N LYS A 248 -7.71 -10.61 12.76
CA LYS A 248 -9.06 -11.08 12.37
C LYS A 248 -8.99 -12.31 11.47
N ASP A 249 -8.12 -12.26 10.46
CA ASP A 249 -7.89 -13.38 9.56
C ASP A 249 -6.96 -14.44 10.17
N HIS A 250 -6.19 -14.07 11.20
CA HIS A 250 -5.30 -14.94 11.98
C HIS A 250 -5.58 -14.86 13.49
N PRO A 251 -6.70 -15.42 13.99
CA PRO A 251 -7.14 -15.26 15.39
C PRO A 251 -6.44 -16.20 16.39
N HIS A 252 -5.67 -17.18 15.91
CA HIS A 252 -5.03 -18.20 16.75
C HIS A 252 -3.51 -18.18 16.55
N THR A 253 -2.89 -17.14 17.09
CA THR A 253 -1.44 -16.92 17.05
C THR A 253 -0.80 -17.13 18.42
N LEU A 254 0.53 -17.21 18.45
CA LEU A 254 1.34 -17.14 19.67
C LEU A 254 0.92 -15.98 20.58
N PHE A 255 0.55 -14.82 20.02
CA PHE A 255 0.06 -13.68 20.81
C PHE A 255 -1.22 -14.02 21.58
N THR A 256 -2.19 -14.63 20.91
CA THR A 256 -3.47 -15.02 21.54
C THR A 256 -3.31 -16.18 22.53
N LEU A 257 -2.43 -17.14 22.23
CA LEU A 257 -2.10 -18.25 23.13
C LEU A 257 -1.50 -17.76 24.45
N LEU A 258 -0.61 -16.76 24.38
CA LEU A 258 0.08 -16.21 25.54
C LEU A 258 -0.70 -15.10 26.24
N GLY A 259 -1.70 -14.49 25.59
CA GLY A 259 -2.40 -13.29 26.07
C GLY A 259 -3.05 -13.42 27.45
N GLY A 260 -3.38 -14.64 27.90
CA GLY A 260 -3.99 -14.90 29.21
C GLY A 260 -2.98 -14.94 30.37
N SER A 261 -1.72 -15.25 30.08
CA SER A 261 -0.67 -15.45 31.09
C SER A 261 0.49 -14.45 30.99
N TYR A 262 0.77 -13.92 29.81
CA TYR A 262 1.92 -13.05 29.54
C TYR A 262 1.51 -11.57 29.48
N LYS A 263 2.47 -10.69 29.71
CA LYS A 263 2.45 -9.32 29.18
C LYS A 263 3.00 -9.37 27.76
N LEU A 264 2.36 -8.70 26.82
CA LEU A 264 2.86 -8.62 25.44
C LEU A 264 3.55 -7.28 25.22
N ASN A 265 4.77 -7.32 24.71
CA ASN A 265 5.53 -6.19 24.23
C ASN A 265 5.90 -6.48 22.77
N VAL A 266 5.05 -6.02 21.86
CA VAL A 266 5.04 -6.46 20.47
C VAL A 266 5.23 -5.26 19.56
N VAL A 267 6.25 -5.33 18.70
CA VAL A 267 6.56 -4.31 17.69
C VAL A 267 6.35 -4.91 16.31
N GLU A 268 5.16 -4.73 15.75
CA GLU A 268 4.85 -5.12 14.38
C GLU A 268 5.01 -3.95 13.40
N ASN A 269 5.71 -4.21 12.29
CA ASN A 269 5.96 -3.23 11.26
C ASN A 269 4.90 -3.26 10.14
N ASN A 270 4.83 -4.39 9.42
CA ASN A 270 3.97 -4.59 8.25
C ASN A 270 2.69 -5.39 8.57
N THR A 271 2.66 -6.06 9.73
CA THR A 271 1.56 -6.93 10.16
C THR A 271 0.76 -6.31 11.31
N ARG A 272 -0.40 -6.89 11.60
CA ARG A 272 -1.32 -6.50 12.69
C ARG A 272 -1.87 -7.75 13.40
N LEU A 273 -1.00 -8.72 13.66
CA LEU A 273 -1.36 -10.03 14.18
C LEU A 273 -1.61 -10.00 15.69
N CYS A 274 -1.07 -9.03 16.42
CA CYS A 274 -1.45 -8.86 17.82
C CYS A 274 -2.81 -8.13 17.95
N PRO A 275 -3.81 -8.73 18.62
CA PRO A 275 -5.09 -8.09 18.86
C PRO A 275 -4.98 -6.77 19.64
N GLU A 276 -5.81 -5.78 19.30
CA GLU A 276 -5.85 -4.49 19.99
C GLU A 276 -6.03 -4.58 21.51
N PRO A 277 -6.85 -5.50 22.08
CA PRO A 277 -6.96 -5.63 23.54
C PRO A 277 -5.67 -6.03 24.25
N LEU A 278 -4.74 -6.70 23.55
CA LEU A 278 -3.50 -7.19 24.14
C LEU A 278 -2.33 -6.23 23.93
N CYS A 279 -2.24 -5.60 22.76
CA CYS A 279 -1.11 -4.73 22.40
C CYS A 279 -1.45 -3.23 22.38
N GLY A 280 -2.72 -2.88 22.52
CA GLY A 280 -3.22 -1.51 22.36
C GLY A 280 -3.13 -1.02 20.92
N SER A 281 -3.87 0.04 20.61
CA SER A 281 -3.68 0.81 19.38
C SER A 281 -3.52 2.29 19.70
N ARG A 282 -2.42 2.90 19.21
CA ARG A 282 -2.22 4.35 19.32
C ARG A 282 -3.14 5.02 18.31
N LYS A 283 -4.03 5.90 18.78
CA LYS A 283 -4.93 6.65 17.90
C LYS A 283 -4.13 7.75 17.20
N THR A 284 -3.89 7.58 15.91
CA THR A 284 -3.35 8.65 15.05
C THR A 284 -4.50 9.48 14.50
N PHE A 285 -4.32 10.80 14.34
CA PHE A 285 -5.35 11.67 13.77
C PHE A 285 -5.66 11.30 12.31
N LEU A 286 -6.93 11.40 11.93
CA LEU A 286 -7.41 11.15 10.56
C LEU A 286 -6.61 11.95 9.51
N SER A 287 -6.30 13.22 9.79
CA SER A 287 -5.54 14.08 8.87
C SER A 287 -4.14 13.55 8.56
N GLN A 288 -3.44 13.02 9.56
CA GLN A 288 -2.10 12.45 9.40
C GLN A 288 -2.17 11.14 8.61
N ARG A 289 -3.14 10.26 8.94
CA ARG A 289 -3.35 9.00 8.21
C ARG A 289 -3.70 9.24 6.75
N MET A 290 -4.63 10.16 6.47
CA MET A 290 -5.05 10.49 5.11
C MET A 290 -3.93 11.16 4.32
N ARG A 291 -3.15 12.05 4.92
CA ARG A 291 -2.00 12.69 4.25
C ARG A 291 -0.98 11.64 3.80
N GLY A 292 -0.65 10.70 4.69
CA GLY A 292 0.21 9.57 4.34
C GLY A 292 -0.42 8.73 3.22
N LEU A 293 -1.71 8.38 3.36
CA LEU A 293 -2.47 7.58 2.40
C LEU A 293 -2.39 8.13 0.98
N TRP A 294 -2.73 9.41 0.84
CA TRP A 294 -2.66 10.12 -0.44
C TRP A 294 -1.24 10.27 -0.98
N SER A 295 -0.24 10.48 -0.10
CA SER A 295 1.15 10.56 -0.51
C SER A 295 1.61 9.27 -1.20
N ASP A 296 1.34 8.11 -0.59
CA ASP A 296 1.82 6.84 -1.14
C ASP A 296 0.98 6.38 -2.34
N VAL A 297 -0.34 6.57 -2.31
CA VAL A 297 -1.19 6.31 -3.48
C VAL A 297 -0.74 7.17 -4.67
N GLY A 298 -0.33 8.42 -4.43
CA GLY A 298 0.25 9.28 -5.46
C GLY A 298 1.57 8.73 -6.02
N VAL A 299 2.45 8.17 -5.19
CA VAL A 299 3.68 7.50 -5.65
C VAL A 299 3.32 6.27 -6.50
N LEU A 300 2.41 5.42 -6.02
CA LEU A 300 1.96 4.22 -6.75
C LEU A 300 1.34 4.61 -8.10
N PHE A 301 0.54 5.67 -8.15
CA PHE A 301 -0.05 6.15 -9.39
C PHE A 301 1.01 6.57 -10.42
N LEU A 302 2.08 7.23 -9.98
CA LEU A 302 3.20 7.59 -10.86
C LEU A 302 3.92 6.35 -11.40
N TYR A 303 4.10 5.30 -10.60
CA TYR A 303 4.67 4.03 -11.07
C TYR A 303 3.79 3.30 -12.10
N ILE A 304 2.46 3.43 -11.97
CA ILE A 304 1.51 2.90 -12.94
C ILE A 304 1.62 3.65 -14.27
N LEU A 305 1.64 4.98 -14.22
CA LEU A 305 1.60 5.82 -15.43
C LEU A 305 2.94 5.96 -16.15
N LEU A 306 4.04 6.14 -15.40
CA LEU A 306 5.32 6.50 -15.98
C LEU A 306 6.08 5.28 -16.51
N PRO A 307 6.81 5.41 -17.63
CA PRO A 307 7.75 4.38 -18.09
C PRO A 307 8.94 4.25 -17.13
N SER A 308 9.63 3.10 -17.15
CA SER A 308 10.67 2.73 -16.18
C SER A 308 11.83 3.72 -16.10
N GLU A 309 12.16 4.40 -17.20
CA GLU A 309 13.24 5.39 -17.24
C GLU A 309 12.89 6.67 -16.46
N LEU A 310 11.60 6.99 -16.32
CA LEU A 310 11.10 8.13 -15.56
C LEU A 310 10.81 7.77 -14.10
N THR A 311 10.68 6.49 -13.77
CA THR A 311 10.48 6.04 -12.38
C THR A 311 11.77 6.01 -11.57
N THR A 312 12.95 6.13 -12.17
CA THR A 312 14.24 6.06 -11.44
C THR A 312 14.43 7.18 -10.40
N ARG A 313 13.72 8.30 -10.56
CA ARG A 313 13.71 9.42 -9.61
C ARG A 313 12.60 9.34 -8.58
N LEU A 314 11.68 8.40 -8.72
CA LEU A 314 10.61 8.20 -7.76
C LEU A 314 11.16 7.49 -6.51
N PRO A 315 10.46 7.64 -5.37
CA PRO A 315 10.80 6.85 -4.20
C PRO A 315 10.77 5.36 -4.48
N ASP A 316 11.69 4.64 -3.84
CA ASP A 316 11.73 3.18 -3.93
C ASP A 316 10.53 2.60 -3.16
N ILE A 317 9.79 1.72 -3.83
CA ILE A 317 8.58 1.08 -3.29
C ILE A 317 8.79 -0.39 -2.95
N THR A 318 9.99 -0.95 -3.20
CA THR A 318 10.25 -2.38 -2.94
C THR A 318 10.70 -2.63 -1.50
N GLN A 319 11.17 -1.61 -0.78
CA GLN A 319 11.74 -1.74 0.57
C GLN A 319 10.73 -1.62 1.70
N SER A 320 9.48 -1.24 1.39
CA SER A 320 8.43 -0.95 2.37
C SER A 320 7.04 -1.12 1.77
N TRP A 321 6.03 -1.22 2.63
CA TRP A 321 4.61 -1.21 2.24
C TRP A 321 3.94 0.17 2.43
N LYS A 322 4.66 1.16 2.97
CA LYS A 322 4.11 2.51 3.29
C LYS A 322 5.20 3.57 3.43
N ASP A 323 4.79 4.83 3.45
CA ASP A 323 5.58 6.02 3.73
C ASP A 323 6.78 6.21 2.78
N PHE A 324 6.57 5.91 1.50
CA PHE A 324 7.62 5.79 0.47
C PHE A 324 8.51 7.03 0.35
N LYS A 325 7.93 8.23 0.48
CA LYS A 325 8.68 9.50 0.35
C LYS A 325 9.60 9.78 1.54
N THR A 326 9.24 9.33 2.74
CA THR A 326 10.01 9.59 3.96
C THR A 326 11.35 8.85 3.94
N ASP A 327 11.37 7.65 3.36
CA ASP A 327 12.57 6.81 3.22
C ASP A 327 13.65 7.45 2.33
N GLN A 328 13.28 8.34 1.41
CA GLN A 328 14.20 9.02 0.47
C GLN A 328 14.79 10.32 1.03
N VAL A 329 13.99 11.13 1.73
CA VAL A 329 14.41 12.45 2.24
C VAL A 329 15.58 12.30 3.24
N LYS A 330 15.57 11.25 4.07
CA LYS A 330 16.62 10.99 5.06
C LYS A 330 17.85 10.23 4.51
N LYS A 331 17.75 9.50 3.39
CA LYS A 331 18.94 9.03 2.63
C LYS A 331 19.77 10.21 2.09
N ARG A 332 19.16 11.38 1.86
CA ARG A 332 19.85 12.63 1.45
C ARG A 332 20.28 13.54 2.60
N LEU A 333 19.67 13.42 3.77
CA LEU A 333 19.95 14.25 4.94
C LEU A 333 20.35 13.37 6.12
N GLN A 334 21.66 13.16 6.29
CA GLN A 334 22.22 12.96 7.63
C GLN A 334 22.70 14.32 8.16
N PRO A 335 22.03 14.91 9.16
CA PRO A 335 22.67 15.93 9.98
C PRO A 335 22.81 15.51 11.45
N LYS A 336 23.91 15.98 12.05
CA LYS A 336 24.20 16.02 13.49
C LYS A 336 23.14 16.85 14.23
N ASN A 337 22.31 16.19 15.03
CA ASN A 337 21.71 16.61 16.31
C ASN A 337 20.20 16.32 16.43
N PRO A 338 19.73 15.88 17.62
CA PRO A 338 18.40 15.32 17.79
C PRO A 338 17.46 16.37 18.37
N ILE A 339 16.45 16.78 17.61
CA ILE A 339 15.20 17.25 18.20
C ILE A 339 14.26 16.04 18.16
N ILE A 340 14.05 15.44 19.33
CA ILE A 340 13.27 14.23 19.52
C ILE A 340 11.79 14.59 19.39
N GLU A 341 11.19 14.20 18.26
CA GLU A 341 9.74 14.16 18.08
C GLU A 341 9.27 12.70 18.27
N TYR A 342 8.43 12.49 19.27
CA TYR A 342 7.99 11.18 19.78
C TYR A 342 6.91 10.52 18.88
N ASP A 343 7.31 9.91 17.77
CA ASP A 343 6.41 9.04 16.98
C ASP A 343 7.10 7.83 16.33
N GLN A 344 7.88 7.07 17.13
CA GLN A 344 8.63 5.92 16.63
C GLN A 344 8.22 4.61 17.30
N LEU A 345 7.27 3.92 16.68
CA LEU A 345 7.22 2.46 16.69
C LEU A 345 6.95 1.85 15.29
N THR A 346 6.85 2.66 14.23
CA THR A 346 6.78 2.19 12.83
C THR A 346 7.47 3.14 11.84
N ASP A 347 8.36 4.00 12.30
CA ASP A 347 9.11 4.92 11.44
C ASP A 347 10.33 4.17 10.86
N TRP A 348 10.24 3.78 9.59
CA TRP A 348 11.32 3.11 8.84
C TRP A 348 12.62 3.94 8.77
N SER A 349 12.57 5.23 9.13
CA SER A 349 13.74 6.10 9.11
C SER A 349 14.73 5.91 10.25
N ASP A 350 14.40 5.14 11.29
CA ASP A 350 15.30 4.84 12.41
C ASP A 350 15.20 3.36 12.84
N ARG A 351 15.38 2.43 11.89
CA ARG A 351 15.41 0.99 12.19
C ARG A 351 16.37 0.66 13.36
N PRO A 352 17.60 1.23 13.43
CA PRO A 352 18.50 0.98 14.55
C PRO A 352 17.95 1.50 15.88
N GLY A 353 17.33 2.69 15.90
CA GLY A 353 16.72 3.25 17.11
C GLY A 353 15.48 2.49 17.55
N VAL A 354 14.65 1.98 16.63
CA VAL A 354 13.52 1.09 16.94
C VAL A 354 14.03 -0.21 17.55
N PHE A 355 15.05 -0.84 16.95
CA PHE A 355 15.66 -2.05 17.49
C PHE A 355 16.32 -1.78 18.86
N LYS A 356 17.02 -0.66 19.02
CA LYS A 356 17.60 -0.25 20.30
C LYS A 356 16.54 -0.07 21.38
N LYS A 357 15.45 0.64 21.09
CA LYS A 357 14.30 0.80 22.01
C LYS A 357 13.67 -0.54 22.36
N PHE A 358 13.55 -1.45 21.39
CA PHE A 358 13.07 -2.81 21.64
C PHE A 358 14.00 -3.53 22.63
N VAL A 359 15.31 -3.53 22.40
CA VAL A 359 16.28 -4.14 23.32
C VAL A 359 16.23 -3.50 24.72
N GLU A 360 16.16 -2.16 24.80
CA GLU A 360 16.04 -1.42 26.06
C GLU A 360 14.74 -1.71 26.82
N SER A 361 13.70 -2.15 26.11
CA SER A 361 12.42 -2.54 26.70
C SER A 361 12.42 -3.94 27.32
N ILE A 362 13.46 -4.76 27.06
CA ILE A 362 13.63 -6.09 27.65
C ILE A 362 14.16 -5.91 29.08
N GLN A 363 13.24 -5.81 30.03
CA GLN A 363 13.55 -5.62 31.45
C GLN A 363 12.92 -6.73 32.30
N PRO A 364 13.53 -7.08 33.45
CA PRO A 364 12.92 -7.98 34.41
C PRO A 364 11.52 -7.50 34.80
N SER A 365 10.55 -8.41 34.77
CA SER A 365 9.15 -8.12 35.10
C SER A 365 8.62 -9.22 36.01
N PRO A 366 7.80 -8.90 37.03
CA PRO A 366 7.17 -9.89 37.89
C PRO A 366 6.17 -10.77 37.13
N LYS A 367 5.62 -10.26 36.01
CA LYS A 367 4.80 -11.03 35.08
C LYS A 367 5.65 -11.47 33.90
N LEU A 368 5.51 -12.75 33.51
CA LEU A 368 6.13 -13.27 32.30
C LEU A 368 5.79 -12.39 31.10
N THR A 369 6.79 -12.09 30.28
CA THR A 369 6.65 -11.16 29.16
C THR A 369 7.10 -11.83 27.86
N LEU A 370 6.31 -11.64 26.81
CA LEU A 370 6.70 -11.92 25.43
C LEU A 370 7.16 -10.61 24.81
N HIS A 371 8.43 -10.56 24.41
CA HIS A 371 9.01 -9.51 23.58
C HIS A 371 9.04 -10.03 22.14
N PHE A 372 8.38 -9.32 21.23
CA PHE A 372 8.34 -9.63 19.78
C PHE A 372 8.70 -8.41 18.95
#